data_AF-A0A371YK57-F1
#
_entry.id   AF-A0A371YK57-F1
#
_cell.length_a   1.000
_cell.length_b   1.000
_cell.length_c   1.000
_cell.angle_alpha   90.00
_cell.angle_beta   90.00
_cell.angle_gamma   90.00
#
_symmetry.space_group_name_H-M   'P 1'
#
loop_
_entity.id
_entity.type
_entity.pdbx_description
1 polymer ?
#
loop_
_entity_poly.entity_id
_entity_poly.type
_entity_poly.pdbx_seq_one_letter_code
_entity_poly.pdbx_strand_id
1 'polypeptide(L)'
;MTIKKLIEFAENGDKNTNGLDLDRGFPSRLMPARQWFNWLFNSLTVKVNELIDAIDSPTSDLNKNLKKLEESEIGTIKLWLSLTIPEGYLEIKGQTLNKADYPILFQKYGISANQYTLPDTRGEFVRGLDNGRGVDVGRSLKSAQADMLKSHSHTYFKDNVGGGSSSAGGSGSGSDDNTSSTGGTETRPRNIAMIYIIKVK
;
A
#
# COMPACT_ATOMS: atom_id res chain seq x y z
N MET A 1 -12.69 27.95 -8.40
CA MET A 1 -13.74 29.00 -8.40
C MET A 1 -14.90 28.47 -9.22
N THR A 2 -15.98 28.09 -8.57
CA THR A 2 -17.19 27.60 -9.22
C THR A 2 -17.83 28.80 -9.93
N ILE A 3 -17.69 28.87 -11.26
CA ILE A 3 -18.46 29.80 -12.07
C ILE A 3 -19.91 29.38 -11.87
N LYS A 4 -20.63 30.11 -11.00
CA LYS A 4 -22.08 29.97 -10.86
C LYS A 4 -22.65 30.06 -12.26
N LYS A 5 -23.24 28.96 -12.74
CA LYS A 5 -23.89 28.88 -14.05
C LYS A 5 -24.81 30.10 -14.16
N LEU A 6 -24.50 30.98 -15.12
CA LEU A 6 -25.18 32.26 -15.36
C LEU A 6 -26.63 32.01 -15.79
N ILE A 7 -27.52 31.71 -14.84
CA ILE A 7 -28.95 31.49 -15.10
C ILE A 7 -29.77 32.77 -14.80
N GLU A 8 -29.14 33.82 -14.28
CA GLU A 8 -29.86 34.93 -13.63
C GLU A 8 -30.16 36.12 -14.55
N PHE A 9 -30.84 35.88 -15.69
CA PHE A 9 -31.31 36.98 -16.56
C PHE A 9 -32.83 37.10 -16.69
N ALA A 10 -33.62 36.19 -16.09
CA ALA A 10 -35.08 36.20 -16.23
C ALA A 10 -35.85 35.59 -15.06
N GLU A 11 -35.43 35.83 -13.81
CA GLU A 11 -36.14 35.26 -12.66
C GLU A 11 -37.52 35.92 -12.43
N ASN A 12 -37.66 37.23 -12.73
CA ASN A 12 -38.85 38.02 -12.34
C ASN A 12 -39.56 38.81 -13.48
N GLY A 13 -39.37 38.45 -14.76
CA GLY A 13 -40.05 39.11 -15.89
C GLY A 13 -41.01 38.20 -16.65
N ASP A 14 -42.05 38.75 -17.27
CA ASP A 14 -43.00 38.01 -18.11
C ASP A 14 -42.24 37.16 -19.15
N LYS A 15 -42.32 35.84 -18.98
CA LYS A 15 -41.61 34.87 -19.81
C LYS A 15 -42.35 34.70 -21.13
N ASN A 16 -42.01 35.53 -22.12
CA ASN A 16 -42.42 35.30 -23.52
C ASN A 16 -41.60 34.16 -24.12
N THR A 17 -41.78 32.93 -23.61
CA THR A 17 -40.99 31.74 -23.96
C THR A 17 -41.57 30.92 -25.11
N ASN A 18 -42.71 31.31 -25.66
CA ASN A 18 -43.34 30.62 -26.78
C ASN A 18 -42.48 30.76 -28.05
N GLY A 19 -41.98 29.64 -28.59
CA GLY A 19 -41.20 29.58 -29.84
C GLY A 19 -39.69 29.83 -29.72
N LEU A 20 -39.11 29.73 -28.51
CA LEU A 20 -37.65 29.84 -28.27
C LEU A 20 -36.87 28.54 -28.55
N ASP A 21 -37.54 27.44 -28.88
CA ASP A 21 -36.99 26.10 -29.16
C ASP A 21 -36.70 25.86 -30.64
N LEU A 22 -36.78 26.90 -31.48
CA LEU A 22 -36.58 26.81 -32.91
C LEU A 22 -35.09 26.76 -33.28
N ASP A 23 -34.65 25.66 -33.87
CA ASP A 23 -33.28 25.48 -34.44
C ASP A 23 -32.94 26.50 -35.55
N ARG A 24 -33.94 27.21 -36.10
CA ARG A 24 -33.80 28.10 -37.27
C ARG A 24 -33.91 29.60 -36.96
N GLY A 25 -34.05 30.00 -35.68
CA GLY A 25 -34.24 31.40 -35.28
C GLY A 25 -35.65 31.97 -35.55
N PHE A 26 -35.88 33.22 -35.12
CA PHE A 26 -37.21 33.85 -35.11
C PHE A 26 -37.67 34.43 -36.48
N PRO A 27 -38.98 34.31 -36.82
CA PRO A 27 -39.55 34.99 -37.98
C PRO A 27 -39.61 36.53 -37.80
N SER A 28 -39.25 37.28 -38.84
CA SER A 28 -39.00 38.74 -38.82
C SER A 28 -40.20 39.66 -38.50
N ARG A 29 -41.42 39.14 -38.38
CA ARG A 29 -42.67 39.93 -38.32
C ARG A 29 -43.14 40.37 -36.92
N LEU A 30 -42.51 39.90 -35.84
CA LEU A 30 -42.89 40.23 -34.46
C LEU A 30 -41.67 40.85 -33.78
N MET A 31 -41.67 42.17 -33.54
CA MET A 31 -40.57 42.98 -32.96
C MET A 31 -39.49 42.14 -32.23
N PRO A 32 -38.53 41.55 -32.96
CA PRO A 32 -37.90 40.31 -32.49
C PRO A 32 -36.57 40.56 -31.81
N ALA A 33 -36.04 41.79 -31.87
CA ALA A 33 -34.67 42.08 -31.47
C ALA A 33 -34.36 41.62 -30.04
N ARG A 34 -35.23 41.91 -29.05
CA ARG A 34 -35.03 41.46 -27.65
C ARG A 34 -35.07 39.94 -27.50
N GLN A 35 -36.05 39.27 -28.11
CA GLN A 35 -36.19 37.81 -28.03
C GLN A 35 -35.05 37.10 -28.78
N TRP A 36 -34.64 37.65 -29.92
CA TRP A 36 -33.52 37.19 -30.72
C TRP A 36 -32.19 37.37 -30.00
N PHE A 37 -31.94 38.53 -29.37
CA PHE A 37 -30.75 38.74 -28.55
C PHE A 37 -30.72 37.78 -27.37
N ASN A 38 -31.84 37.58 -26.67
CA ASN A 38 -31.92 36.62 -25.57
C ASN A 38 -31.65 35.18 -26.04
N TRP A 39 -32.22 34.76 -27.17
CA TRP A 39 -31.96 33.45 -27.75
C TRP A 39 -30.50 33.27 -28.15
N LEU A 40 -29.90 34.28 -28.78
CA LEU A 40 -28.50 34.27 -29.20
C LEU A 40 -27.56 34.17 -27.99
N PHE A 41 -27.76 35.00 -26.97
CA PHE A 41 -26.97 34.95 -25.75
C PHE A 41 -27.12 33.62 -25.02
N ASN A 42 -28.34 33.07 -24.93
CA ASN A 42 -28.58 31.75 -24.36
C ASN A 42 -27.86 30.66 -25.16
N SER A 43 -28.00 30.66 -26.49
CA SER A 43 -27.36 29.67 -27.36
C SER A 43 -25.84 29.72 -27.27
N LEU A 44 -25.26 30.93 -27.24
CA LEU A 44 -23.83 31.14 -27.06
C LEU A 44 -23.38 30.63 -25.68
N THR A 45 -24.14 30.96 -24.63
CA THR A 45 -23.84 30.53 -23.26
C THR A 45 -23.87 29.01 -23.13
N VAL A 46 -24.87 28.35 -23.75
CA VAL A 46 -24.96 26.88 -23.79
C VAL A 46 -23.74 26.29 -24.51
N LYS A 47 -23.38 26.81 -25.69
CA LYS A 47 -22.23 26.31 -26.45
C LYS A 47 -20.90 26.51 -25.73
N VAL A 48 -20.73 27.64 -25.03
CA VAL A 48 -19.54 27.90 -24.21
C VAL A 48 -19.48 26.90 -23.05
N ASN A 49 -20.59 26.62 -22.37
CA ASN A 49 -20.63 25.63 -21.30
C ASN A 49 -20.33 24.21 -21.81
N GLU A 50 -20.88 23.81 -22.95
CA GLU A 50 -20.56 22.51 -23.58
C GLU A 50 -19.07 22.38 -23.89
N LEU A 51 -18.44 23.45 -24.40
CA LEU A 51 -17.00 23.48 -24.68
C LEU A 51 -16.16 23.39 -23.41
N ILE A 52 -16.56 24.09 -22.33
CA ILE A 52 -15.89 24.00 -21.02
C ILE A 52 -16.00 22.57 -20.48
N ASP A 53 -17.20 21.99 -20.48
CA ASP A 53 -17.43 20.63 -19.97
C ASP A 53 -16.63 19.59 -20.79
N ALA A 54 -16.50 19.78 -22.10
CA ALA A 54 -15.71 18.90 -22.97
C ALA A 54 -14.19 18.97 -22.70
N ILE A 55 -13.68 20.10 -22.20
CA ILE A 55 -12.25 20.27 -21.85
C ILE A 55 -11.97 19.77 -20.42
N ASP A 56 -12.87 20.07 -19.49
CA ASP A 56 -12.72 19.72 -18.07
C ASP A 56 -12.93 18.22 -17.83
N SER A 57 -13.83 17.56 -18.58
CA SER A 57 -14.16 16.16 -18.36
C SER A 57 -12.95 15.21 -18.53
N PRO A 58 -12.25 15.18 -19.69
CA PRO A 58 -11.13 14.26 -19.91
C PRO A 58 -9.95 14.49 -18.95
N THR A 59 -9.65 15.76 -18.65
CA THR A 59 -8.56 16.13 -17.73
C THR A 59 -8.90 15.74 -16.29
N SER A 60 -10.15 15.94 -15.87
CA SER A 60 -10.61 15.50 -14.55
C SER A 60 -10.56 13.98 -14.39
N ASP A 61 -10.89 13.23 -15.44
CA ASP A 61 -10.90 11.77 -15.40
C ASP A 61 -9.50 11.18 -15.41
N LEU A 62 -8.57 11.76 -16.19
CA LEU A 62 -7.15 11.39 -16.13
C LEU A 62 -6.56 11.63 -14.73
N ASN A 63 -6.84 12.78 -14.13
CA ASN A 63 -6.35 13.11 -12.79
C ASN A 63 -6.95 12.17 -11.72
N LYS A 64 -8.24 11.84 -11.81
CA LYS A 64 -8.88 10.85 -10.93
C LYS A 64 -8.24 9.47 -11.09
N ASN A 65 -7.99 9.04 -12.33
CA ASN A 65 -7.39 7.74 -12.62
C ASN A 65 -5.95 7.67 -12.10
N LEU A 66 -5.15 8.71 -12.31
CA LEU A 66 -3.78 8.79 -11.79
C LEU A 66 -3.77 8.71 -10.26
N LYS A 67 -4.62 9.50 -9.60
CA LYS A 67 -4.73 9.46 -8.14
C LYS A 67 -5.13 8.07 -7.63
N LYS A 68 -6.08 7.41 -8.30
CA LYS A 68 -6.51 6.05 -7.97
C LYS A 68 -5.37 5.03 -8.13
N LEU A 69 -4.52 5.20 -9.15
CA LEU A 69 -3.35 4.34 -9.37
C LEU A 69 -2.30 4.53 -8.27
N GLU A 70 -1.94 5.77 -7.92
CA GLU A 70 -1.01 6.05 -6.82
C GLU A 70 -1.53 5.49 -5.48
N GLU A 71 -2.80 5.74 -5.19
CA GLU A 71 -3.45 5.22 -3.98
C GLU A 71 -3.54 3.70 -3.97
N SER A 72 -3.55 3.03 -5.12
CA SER A 72 -3.58 1.57 -5.23
C SER A 72 -2.29 0.91 -4.73
N GLU A 73 -1.15 1.60 -4.81
CA GLU A 73 0.13 1.10 -4.30
C GLU A 73 0.31 1.33 -2.79
N ILE A 74 -0.47 2.22 -2.17
CA ILE A 74 -0.38 2.47 -0.72
C ILE A 74 -0.57 1.16 0.06
N GLY A 75 0.31 0.90 1.01
CA GLY A 75 0.35 -0.32 1.81
C GLY A 75 1.19 -1.46 1.21
N THR A 76 1.71 -1.30 -0.02
CA THR A 76 2.67 -2.25 -0.59
C THR A 76 4.04 -2.12 0.10
N ILE A 77 4.70 -3.27 0.29
CA ILE A 77 6.04 -3.36 0.87
C ILE A 77 7.02 -3.73 -0.23
N LYS A 78 8.14 -3.02 -0.29
CA LYS A 78 9.21 -3.22 -1.28
C LYS A 78 10.55 -3.34 -0.57
N LEU A 79 11.49 -4.08 -1.16
CA LEU A 79 12.89 -4.05 -0.75
C LEU A 79 13.58 -2.88 -1.43
N TRP A 80 14.39 -2.15 -0.66
CA TRP A 80 15.06 -0.94 -1.10
C TRP A 80 16.56 -1.01 -0.79
N LEU A 81 17.38 -0.64 -1.78
CA LEU A 81 18.83 -0.81 -1.70
C LEU A 81 19.56 0.39 -1.08
N SER A 82 18.95 1.58 -1.10
CA SER A 82 19.59 2.83 -0.65
C SER A 82 19.19 3.19 0.78
N LEU A 83 20.07 3.87 1.51
CA LEU A 83 19.75 4.45 2.81
C LEU A 83 18.81 5.67 2.71
N THR A 84 18.73 6.30 1.53
CA THR A 84 17.80 7.41 1.28
C THR A 84 16.45 6.84 0.87
N ILE A 85 15.45 6.97 1.74
CA ILE A 85 14.09 6.48 1.48
C ILE A 85 13.41 7.39 0.46
N PRO A 86 12.79 6.83 -0.60
CA PRO A 86 12.11 7.62 -1.61
C PRO A 86 10.87 8.32 -1.05
N GLU A 87 10.47 9.42 -1.69
CA GLU A 87 9.28 10.17 -1.29
C GLU A 87 8.02 9.30 -1.35
N GLY A 88 7.15 9.48 -0.35
CA GLY A 88 5.92 8.69 -0.21
C GLY A 88 6.12 7.30 0.40
N TYR A 89 7.36 6.93 0.77
CA TYR A 89 7.67 5.69 1.47
C TYR A 89 8.19 5.93 2.89
N LEU A 90 8.04 4.93 3.74
CA LEU A 90 8.67 4.85 5.05
C LEU A 90 9.43 3.54 5.19
N GLU A 91 10.59 3.56 5.82
CA GLU A 91 11.26 2.36 6.33
C GLU A 91 10.39 1.69 7.42
N ILE A 92 10.36 0.36 7.46
CA ILE A 92 9.57 -0.43 8.42
C ILE A 92 10.44 -0.78 9.65
N LYS A 93 10.52 0.15 10.62
CA LYS A 93 11.47 0.11 11.76
C LYS A 93 10.81 0.19 13.13
N GLY A 94 9.61 -0.38 13.29
CA GLY A 94 8.93 -0.44 14.58
C GLY A 94 8.22 0.85 15.01
N GLN A 95 8.12 1.85 14.13
CA GLN A 95 7.50 3.14 14.47
C GLN A 95 5.97 3.07 14.51
N THR A 96 5.36 3.90 15.35
CA THR A 96 3.91 4.10 15.40
C THR A 96 3.48 5.18 14.40
N LEU A 97 2.47 4.85 13.61
CA LEU A 97 1.82 5.76 12.66
C LEU A 97 0.48 6.25 13.23
N ASN A 98 0.06 7.46 12.85
CA ASN A 98 -1.26 7.99 13.17
C ASN A 98 -2.19 7.90 11.96
N LYS A 99 -3.47 7.63 12.22
CA LYS A 99 -4.53 7.58 11.21
C LYS A 99 -4.76 8.91 10.51
N ALA A 100 -4.57 10.02 11.22
CA ALA A 100 -4.73 11.37 10.67
C ALA A 100 -3.71 11.65 9.55
N ASP A 101 -2.49 11.14 9.70
CA ASP A 101 -1.40 11.37 8.74
C ASP A 101 -1.47 10.40 7.55
N TYR A 102 -1.99 9.18 7.77
CA TYR A 102 -2.02 8.10 6.77
C TYR A 102 -3.41 7.41 6.65
N PRO A 103 -4.49 8.14 6.34
CA PRO A 103 -5.86 7.61 6.40
C PRO A 103 -6.11 6.47 5.40
N ILE A 104 -5.54 6.53 4.20
CA ILE A 104 -5.72 5.51 3.16
C ILE A 104 -5.05 4.20 3.55
N LEU A 105 -3.86 4.27 4.16
CA LEU A 105 -3.16 3.09 4.67
C LEU A 105 -3.98 2.38 5.75
N PHE A 106 -4.51 3.15 6.71
CA PHE A 106 -5.36 2.60 7.78
C PHE A 106 -6.64 1.97 7.23
N GLN A 107 -7.26 2.59 6.22
CA GLN A 107 -8.42 2.03 5.54
C GLN A 107 -8.09 0.68 4.88
N LYS A 108 -6.99 0.60 4.13
CA LYS A 108 -6.57 -0.64 3.44
C LYS A 108 -6.25 -1.77 4.39
N TYR A 109 -5.63 -1.46 5.53
CA TYR A 109 -5.28 -2.47 6.53
C TYR A 109 -6.45 -2.78 7.48
N GLY A 110 -7.62 -2.14 7.31
CA GLY A 110 -8.80 -2.36 8.14
C GLY A 110 -8.61 -1.93 9.60
N ILE A 111 -7.74 -0.95 9.85
CA ILE A 111 -7.39 -0.52 11.21
C ILE A 111 -8.37 0.56 11.67
N SER A 112 -9.18 0.22 12.67
CA SER A 112 -10.14 1.16 13.27
C SER A 112 -9.49 2.12 14.27
N ALA A 113 -8.41 1.69 14.94
CA ALA A 113 -7.64 2.47 15.91
C ALA A 113 -7.03 3.74 15.28
N ASN A 114 -6.76 4.74 16.13
CA ASN A 114 -6.13 6.00 15.70
C ASN A 114 -4.63 5.87 15.47
N GLN A 115 -4.02 4.79 15.95
CA GLN A 115 -2.60 4.54 15.84
C GLN A 115 -2.34 3.09 15.43
N TYR A 116 -1.22 2.88 14.76
CA TYR A 116 -0.78 1.56 14.33
C TYR A 116 0.74 1.47 14.36
N THR A 117 1.26 0.49 15.09
CA THR A 117 2.70 0.21 15.14
C THR A 117 3.09 -0.77 14.05
N LEU A 118 4.01 -0.36 13.19
CA LEU A 118 4.64 -1.24 12.21
C LEU A 118 5.56 -2.25 12.92
N PRO A 119 5.81 -3.43 12.34
CA PRO A 119 6.88 -4.29 12.82
C PRO A 119 8.25 -3.61 12.67
N ASP A 120 9.25 -4.09 13.39
CA ASP A 120 10.65 -3.78 13.11
C ASP A 120 11.23 -4.89 12.24
N THR A 121 11.68 -4.55 11.04
CA THR A 121 12.16 -5.52 10.05
C THR A 121 13.68 -5.59 9.97
N ARG A 122 14.38 -4.77 10.77
CA ARG A 122 15.84 -4.69 10.74
C ARG A 122 16.43 -5.99 11.32
N GLY A 123 17.16 -6.73 10.48
CA GLY A 123 17.74 -8.03 10.85
C GLY A 123 16.77 -9.21 10.71
N GLU A 124 15.52 -8.98 10.28
CA GLU A 124 14.51 -10.03 10.19
C GLU A 124 14.41 -10.64 8.79
N PHE A 125 14.17 -11.95 8.73
CA PHE A 125 13.75 -12.63 7.51
C PHE A 125 12.22 -12.70 7.46
N VAL A 126 11.65 -12.25 6.34
CA VAL A 126 10.20 -12.35 6.13
C VAL A 126 9.85 -13.76 5.63
N ARG A 127 8.87 -14.39 6.30
CA ARG A 127 8.26 -15.65 5.85
C ARG A 127 6.77 -15.47 5.59
N GLY A 128 6.22 -16.26 4.68
CA GLY A 128 4.78 -16.29 4.42
C GLY A 128 4.01 -16.78 5.65
N LEU A 129 2.86 -16.16 5.90
CA LEU A 129 1.90 -16.64 6.91
C LEU A 129 1.37 -18.00 6.47
N ASP A 130 1.26 -18.96 7.40
CA ASP A 130 0.76 -20.31 7.12
C ASP A 130 -0.62 -20.30 6.45
N ASN A 131 -1.51 -19.42 6.93
CA ASN A 131 -2.85 -19.17 6.38
C ASN A 131 -3.65 -20.46 6.08
N GLY A 132 -3.54 -21.47 6.95
CA GLY A 132 -4.28 -22.72 6.85
C GLY A 132 -3.55 -23.85 6.10
N ARG A 133 -2.28 -23.66 5.71
CA ARG A 133 -1.49 -24.71 5.05
C ARG A 133 -1.07 -25.83 6.01
N GLY A 134 -0.92 -25.55 7.30
CA GLY A 134 -0.58 -26.54 8.33
C GLY A 134 0.92 -26.75 8.58
N VAL A 135 1.79 -25.88 8.06
CA VAL A 135 3.26 -25.96 8.22
C VAL A 135 3.75 -25.10 9.39
N ASP A 136 3.15 -23.94 9.62
CA ASP A 136 3.50 -23.00 10.71
C ASP A 136 2.22 -22.63 11.49
N VAL A 137 1.59 -23.65 12.07
CA VAL A 137 0.28 -23.56 12.73
C VAL A 137 0.34 -22.64 13.94
N GLY A 138 -0.73 -21.85 14.13
CA GLY A 138 -0.87 -20.95 15.27
C GLY A 138 -0.08 -19.65 15.13
N ARG A 139 0.52 -19.39 13.96
CA ARG A 139 1.28 -18.17 13.74
C ARG A 139 0.37 -16.97 13.47
N SER A 140 0.60 -15.88 14.20
CA SER A 140 -0.09 -14.60 14.00
C SER A 140 0.64 -13.72 12.99
N LEU A 141 -0.09 -12.93 12.20
CA LEU A 141 0.52 -11.95 11.29
C LEU A 141 1.43 -10.97 12.06
N LYS A 142 2.61 -10.65 11.51
CA LYS A 142 3.62 -9.70 12.03
C LYS A 142 4.34 -10.11 13.31
N SER A 143 4.12 -11.31 13.82
CA SER A 143 4.85 -11.76 15.00
C SER A 143 6.28 -12.20 14.63
N ALA A 144 7.25 -11.96 15.53
CA ALA A 144 8.67 -12.36 15.36
C ALA A 144 8.98 -13.74 15.96
N GLN A 145 9.82 -14.53 15.29
CA GLN A 145 10.23 -15.88 15.69
C GLN A 145 11.75 -15.88 15.83
N ALA A 146 12.26 -16.45 16.92
CA ALA A 146 13.71 -16.62 17.09
C ALA A 146 14.26 -17.63 16.06
N ASP A 147 15.56 -17.54 15.80
CA ASP A 147 16.25 -18.55 15.00
C ASP A 147 16.20 -19.92 15.68
N MET A 148 16.11 -20.97 14.88
CA MET A 148 16.07 -22.34 15.38
C MET A 148 16.70 -23.29 14.37
N LEU A 149 17.63 -24.12 14.84
CA LEU A 149 18.13 -25.25 14.08
C LEU A 149 17.16 -26.44 14.21
N LYS A 150 16.92 -27.15 13.10
CA LYS A 150 16.15 -28.39 13.17
C LYS A 150 16.87 -29.41 14.07
N SER A 151 16.11 -30.04 14.97
CA SER A 151 16.61 -31.13 15.81
C SER A 151 17.21 -32.25 14.96
N HIS A 152 18.42 -32.70 15.33
CA HIS A 152 19.15 -33.78 14.68
C HIS A 152 20.10 -34.46 15.69
N SER A 153 20.57 -35.66 15.36
CA SER A 153 21.50 -36.45 16.19
C SER A 153 22.72 -36.90 15.39
N HIS A 154 23.80 -37.21 16.10
CA HIS A 154 25.04 -37.79 15.56
C HIS A 154 25.33 -39.11 16.27
N THR A 155 25.78 -40.12 15.52
CA THR A 155 26.29 -41.37 16.10
C THR A 155 27.80 -41.36 15.92
N TYR A 156 28.53 -41.41 17.03
CA TYR A 156 29.98 -41.59 17.02
C TYR A 156 30.34 -42.97 17.58
N PHE A 157 31.29 -43.65 16.95
CA PHE A 157 31.87 -44.90 17.46
C PHE A 157 33.17 -44.56 18.18
N LYS A 158 33.21 -44.74 19.52
CA LYS A 158 34.47 -44.74 20.27
C LYS A 158 35.06 -46.15 20.15
N ASP A 159 35.99 -46.36 19.22
CA ASP A 159 36.83 -47.56 19.26
C ASP A 159 37.74 -47.46 20.48
N ASN A 160 37.46 -48.28 21.51
CA ASN A 160 38.45 -48.55 22.55
C ASN A 160 39.56 -49.38 21.91
N VAL A 161 40.52 -48.74 21.24
CA VAL A 161 41.78 -49.41 20.90
C VAL A 161 42.55 -49.52 22.22
N GLY A 162 42.20 -50.53 23.00
CA GLY A 162 42.97 -50.96 24.14
C GLY A 162 44.35 -51.35 23.66
N GLY A 163 45.36 -50.52 23.96
CA GLY A 163 46.73 -50.98 24.05
C GLY A 163 46.76 -52.12 25.07
N GLY A 164 47.02 -53.33 24.61
CA GLY A 164 46.70 -54.56 25.32
C GLY A 164 47.25 -54.64 26.75
N SER A 165 46.44 -55.14 27.68
CA SER A 165 46.68 -56.38 28.43
C SER A 165 45.47 -56.69 29.29
N SER A 166 45.05 -57.95 29.25
CA SER A 166 43.93 -58.56 29.97
C SER A 166 43.98 -58.33 31.49
N SER A 167 42.90 -57.80 32.04
CA SER A 167 42.47 -58.01 33.43
C SER A 167 40.96 -57.88 33.50
N ALA A 168 40.27 -59.01 33.68
CA ALA A 168 38.82 -59.03 33.93
C ALA A 168 38.56 -58.39 35.31
N GLY A 169 37.91 -57.22 35.33
CA GLY A 169 37.53 -56.55 36.59
C GLY A 169 37.66 -55.03 36.64
N GLY A 170 37.82 -54.33 35.51
CA GLY A 170 37.84 -52.86 35.50
C GLY A 170 36.49 -52.26 35.11
N SER A 171 35.79 -51.62 36.04
CA SER A 171 34.70 -50.70 35.71
C SER A 171 35.30 -49.49 34.97
N GLY A 172 35.23 -49.50 33.63
CA GLY A 172 35.66 -48.37 32.82
C GLY A 172 34.75 -47.17 33.09
N SER A 173 35.28 -46.18 33.83
CA SER A 173 34.61 -44.90 34.02
C SER A 173 34.83 -44.07 32.76
N GLY A 174 33.84 -44.07 31.85
CA GLY A 174 33.86 -43.20 30.68
C GLY A 174 33.73 -41.75 31.12
N SER A 175 34.72 -40.93 30.82
CA SER A 175 34.63 -39.48 31.00
C SER A 175 33.73 -38.90 29.90
N ASP A 176 32.76 -38.07 30.28
CA ASP A 176 31.96 -37.29 29.33
C ASP A 176 32.82 -36.17 28.75
N ASP A 177 33.35 -36.38 27.54
CA ASP A 177 34.07 -35.34 26.80
C ASP A 177 33.05 -34.46 26.06
N ASN A 178 32.90 -33.20 26.49
CA ASN A 178 32.10 -32.23 25.74
C ASN A 178 32.86 -31.78 24.50
N THR A 179 32.20 -31.79 23.34
CA THR A 179 32.74 -31.12 22.15
C THR A 179 32.83 -29.62 22.42
N SER A 180 33.85 -28.95 21.87
CA SER A 180 33.90 -27.49 21.88
C SER A 180 32.74 -26.87 21.10
N SER A 181 32.38 -25.63 21.44
CA SER A 181 31.45 -24.85 20.62
C SER A 181 31.98 -24.67 19.20
N THR A 182 31.10 -24.71 18.21
CA THR A 182 31.40 -24.43 16.80
C THR A 182 30.33 -23.51 16.24
N GLY A 183 30.75 -22.51 15.46
CA GLY A 183 29.87 -21.55 14.80
C GLY A 183 30.00 -20.13 15.35
N GLY A 184 29.07 -19.25 14.92
CA GLY A 184 28.94 -17.88 15.39
C GLY A 184 27.73 -17.68 16.30
N THR A 185 27.39 -16.42 16.60
CA THR A 185 26.27 -16.04 17.47
C THR A 185 24.88 -16.27 16.85
N GLU A 186 24.82 -16.57 15.55
CA GLU A 186 23.57 -16.70 14.79
C GLU A 186 23.74 -17.76 13.69
N THR A 187 22.70 -18.58 13.49
CA THR A 187 22.61 -19.47 12.32
C THR A 187 21.90 -18.75 11.18
N ARG A 188 22.61 -18.41 10.11
CA ARG A 188 22.02 -17.76 8.93
C ARG A 188 22.60 -18.23 7.60
N PRO A 189 21.79 -18.28 6.53
CA PRO A 189 22.32 -18.42 5.19
C PRO A 189 23.06 -17.14 4.77
N ARG A 190 23.79 -17.22 3.65
CA ARG A 190 24.30 -16.01 2.98
C ARG A 190 23.12 -15.09 2.65
N ASN A 191 23.23 -13.82 2.99
CA ASN A 191 22.21 -12.81 2.75
C ASN A 191 22.84 -11.45 2.38
N ILE A 192 22.01 -10.57 1.83
CA ILE A 192 22.35 -9.17 1.52
C ILE A 192 21.34 -8.30 2.27
N ALA A 193 21.84 -7.29 2.99
CA ALA A 193 20.99 -6.35 3.71
C ALA A 193 20.34 -5.35 2.76
N MET A 194 19.02 -5.21 2.87
CA MET A 194 18.20 -4.22 2.18
C MET A 194 17.17 -3.66 3.17
N ILE A 195 16.65 -2.47 2.90
CA ILE A 195 15.64 -1.83 3.73
C ILE A 195 14.25 -2.26 3.26
N TYR A 196 13.40 -2.72 4.18
CA TYR A 196 11.97 -2.86 3.87
C TYR A 196 11.30 -1.50 3.97
N ILE A 197 10.66 -1.07 2.88
CA ILE A 197 9.91 0.18 2.82
C ILE A 197 8.44 -0.10 2.51
N ILE A 198 7.56 0.74 3.05
CA ILE A 198 6.11 0.71 2.79
C ILE A 198 5.67 2.00 2.11
N LYS A 199 4.86 1.91 1.05
CA LYS A 199 4.23 3.07 0.39
C LYS A 199 3.12 3.61 1.29
N VAL A 200 3.16 4.90 1.62
CA VAL A 200 2.22 5.53 2.56
C VAL A 200 1.49 6.75 2.00
N LYS A 201 1.96 7.32 0.89
CA LYS A 201 1.36 8.46 0.18
C LYS A 201 1.50 8.27 -1.32
#